data_AF-A0A3C1R2J6-F1
#
_entry.id   AF-A0A3C1R2J6-F1
#
_cell.length_a   1.000
_cell.length_b   1.000
_cell.length_c   1.000
_cell.angle_alpha   90.00
_cell.angle_beta   90.00
_cell.angle_gamma   90.00
#
_symmetry.space_group_name_H-M   'P 1'
#
loop_
_entity.id
_entity.type
_entity.pdbx_description
1 polymer ?
#
loop_
_entity_poly.entity_id
_entity_poly.type
_entity_poly.pdbx_seq_one_letter_code
_entity_poly.pdbx_strand_id
1 'polypeptide(L)'
;MIELRPYQRQAVDAVYEHLRNRDDHPCVVIPTAGGKTPVMATICRDAVRQWHGRVLILAHVKELLEQSADKLRAVCPEVPFGLYSAGLRRRETTQPVIVAGIQSVYRRACELEPFDLVLIDEAHLVAPEGDGMYRQFLSEARIVNPQLRIVGFTATPFRMKTGPICTPDGVLNHVCFEIGVRELIRDGYLCPLITKAGRDRLDFGRLHVRGGEFVADEVEALMDDAQLVASACDELVTCCADRRSVLIFASGVRHGQHLVDTLRSRHGLEAGFVTGETPTSVRDELLARFRSGALRYLVNVNVLTTGFDAPNIDTVGLLRPTLSPGLFYQMCGRGFRLHPSKSDCLVLDFGGNVLRHGPVDRLEIGERHADRGSEPPAKECPACRSLIAAGYARCPDCGQEFPPPERRKHEA
;
A
#
# COMPACT_ATOMS: atom_id res chain seq x y z
N MET A 1 -7.70 -6.01 -25.83
CA MET A 1 -7.54 -6.94 -24.69
C MET A 1 -6.21 -6.62 -24.04
N ILE A 2 -6.17 -6.39 -22.72
CA ILE A 2 -4.90 -6.12 -22.03
C ILE A 2 -4.13 -7.44 -21.94
N GLU A 3 -2.94 -7.48 -22.51
CA GLU A 3 -2.01 -8.60 -22.35
C GLU A 3 -1.36 -8.52 -20.95
N LEU A 4 -1.30 -9.66 -20.25
CA LEU A 4 -0.65 -9.72 -18.95
C LEU A 4 0.86 -9.65 -19.10
N ARG A 5 1.51 -8.96 -18.16
CA ARG A 5 2.97 -8.99 -18.03
C ARG A 5 3.44 -10.41 -17.63
N PRO A 6 4.69 -10.80 -17.92
CA PRO A 6 5.19 -12.14 -17.60
C PRO A 6 4.96 -12.57 -16.14
N TYR A 7 5.29 -11.72 -15.17
CA TYR A 7 5.06 -12.04 -13.75
C TYR A 7 3.58 -12.12 -13.37
N GLN A 8 2.71 -11.36 -14.05
CA GLN A 8 1.26 -11.44 -13.84
C GLN A 8 0.71 -12.75 -14.36
N ARG A 9 1.24 -13.24 -15.50
CA ARG A 9 0.91 -14.57 -16.01
C ARG A 9 1.37 -15.67 -15.06
N GLN A 10 2.62 -15.60 -14.61
CA GLN A 10 3.15 -16.53 -13.60
C GLN A 10 2.30 -16.55 -12.32
N ALA A 11 1.84 -15.38 -11.85
CA ALA A 11 0.95 -15.31 -10.70
C ALA A 11 -0.38 -16.03 -10.93
N VAL A 12 -1.00 -15.89 -12.11
CA VAL A 12 -2.22 -16.63 -12.44
C VAL A 12 -1.94 -18.13 -12.52
N ASP A 13 -0.85 -18.52 -13.19
CA ASP A 13 -0.50 -19.93 -13.37
C ASP A 13 -0.23 -20.61 -12.01
N ALA A 14 0.45 -19.92 -11.09
CA ALA A 14 0.68 -20.38 -9.72
C ALA A 14 -0.62 -20.55 -8.92
N VAL A 15 -1.58 -19.63 -9.06
CA VAL A 15 -2.92 -19.79 -8.46
C VAL A 15 -3.61 -21.02 -9.03
N TYR A 16 -3.58 -21.23 -10.35
CA TYR A 16 -4.23 -22.37 -10.98
C TYR A 16 -3.59 -23.70 -10.59
N GLU A 17 -2.26 -23.75 -10.54
CA GLU A 17 -1.54 -24.93 -10.05
C GLU A 17 -1.92 -25.26 -8.61
N HIS A 18 -1.96 -24.25 -7.74
CA HIS A 18 -2.37 -24.43 -6.35
C HIS A 18 -3.81 -24.92 -6.23
N LEU A 19 -4.76 -24.32 -6.94
CA LEU A 19 -6.18 -24.71 -6.90
C LEU A 19 -6.41 -26.13 -7.42
N ARG A 20 -5.60 -26.62 -8.37
CA ARG A 20 -5.71 -28.01 -8.89
C ARG A 20 -5.12 -29.05 -7.95
N ASN A 21 -4.01 -28.73 -7.28
CA ASN A 21 -3.19 -29.71 -6.58
C ASN A 21 -3.39 -29.71 -5.07
N ARG A 22 -4.11 -28.72 -4.52
CA ARG A 22 -4.32 -28.55 -3.07
C ARG A 22 -5.74 -28.09 -2.81
N ASP A 23 -6.26 -28.42 -1.63
CA ASP A 23 -7.59 -28.00 -1.18
C ASP A 23 -7.59 -26.74 -0.31
N ASP A 24 -6.41 -26.28 0.12
CA ASP A 24 -6.25 -25.08 0.94
C ASP A 24 -6.23 -23.78 0.11
N HIS A 25 -6.04 -22.63 0.75
CA HIS A 25 -6.30 -21.33 0.15
C HIS A 25 -5.02 -20.52 -0.10
N PRO A 26 -4.68 -20.19 -1.35
CA PRO A 26 -3.44 -19.51 -1.66
C PRO A 26 -3.53 -17.99 -1.49
N CYS A 27 -2.37 -17.37 -1.33
CA CYS A 27 -2.17 -15.93 -1.43
C CYS A 27 -1.15 -15.57 -2.52
N VAL A 28 -1.41 -14.47 -3.21
CA VAL A 28 -0.52 -13.84 -4.18
C VAL A 28 -0.02 -12.51 -3.60
N VAL A 29 1.30 -12.35 -3.57
CA VAL A 29 1.96 -11.14 -3.09
C VAL A 29 2.47 -10.35 -4.30
N ILE A 30 1.76 -9.27 -4.62
CA ILE A 30 2.16 -8.33 -5.66
C ILE A 30 2.12 -6.91 -5.09
N PRO A 31 3.23 -6.15 -5.24
CA PRO A 31 3.36 -4.78 -4.79
C PRO A 31 2.20 -3.88 -5.18
N THR A 32 1.98 -2.83 -4.38
CA THR A 32 1.15 -1.70 -4.80
C THR A 32 1.66 -1.19 -6.15
N ALA A 33 0.75 -0.82 -7.05
CA ALA A 33 1.06 -0.50 -8.45
C ALA A 33 1.58 -1.65 -9.33
N GLY A 34 1.90 -2.82 -8.78
CA GLY A 34 2.34 -4.01 -9.53
C GLY A 34 1.23 -4.70 -10.34
N GLY A 35 -0.02 -4.24 -10.21
CA GLY A 35 -1.13 -4.75 -11.01
C GLY A 35 -1.69 -6.08 -10.53
N LYS A 36 -2.14 -6.12 -9.26
CA LYS A 36 -2.98 -7.20 -8.71
C LYS A 36 -4.30 -7.36 -9.48
N THR A 37 -4.95 -6.24 -9.79
CA THR A 37 -6.30 -6.26 -10.36
C THR A 37 -6.39 -6.91 -11.76
N PRO A 38 -5.43 -6.73 -12.69
CA PRO A 38 -5.38 -7.54 -13.92
C PRO A 38 -5.28 -9.06 -13.70
N VAL A 39 -4.55 -9.51 -12.68
CA VAL A 39 -4.45 -10.93 -12.29
C VAL A 39 -5.82 -11.43 -11.83
N MET A 40 -6.46 -10.69 -10.91
CA MET A 40 -7.81 -11.00 -10.43
C MET A 40 -8.84 -11.03 -11.56
N ALA A 41 -8.83 -10.03 -12.45
CA ALA A 41 -9.76 -9.96 -13.57
C ALA A 41 -9.60 -11.15 -14.54
N THR A 42 -8.36 -11.59 -14.77
CA THR A 42 -8.08 -12.78 -15.58
C THR A 42 -8.61 -14.05 -14.93
N ILE A 43 -8.41 -14.21 -13.61
CA ILE A 43 -8.96 -15.33 -12.84
C ILE A 43 -10.49 -15.32 -12.90
N CYS A 44 -11.14 -14.15 -12.76
CA CYS A 44 -12.59 -14.03 -12.91
C CYS A 44 -13.08 -14.48 -14.29
N ARG A 45 -12.40 -14.02 -15.36
CA ARG A 45 -12.75 -14.40 -16.73
C ARG A 45 -12.67 -15.91 -16.93
N ASP A 46 -11.59 -16.53 -16.49
CA ASP A 46 -11.35 -17.95 -16.71
C ASP A 46 -12.29 -18.80 -15.83
N ALA A 47 -12.57 -18.36 -14.60
CA ALA A 47 -13.57 -19.00 -13.75
C ALA A 47 -14.97 -19.02 -14.37
N VAL A 48 -15.42 -17.88 -14.91
CA VAL A 48 -16.74 -17.80 -15.54
C VAL A 48 -16.79 -18.55 -16.86
N ARG A 49 -15.78 -18.40 -17.73
CA ARG A 49 -15.83 -18.90 -19.12
C ARG A 49 -15.38 -20.34 -19.27
N GLN A 50 -14.45 -20.80 -18.44
CA GLN A 50 -13.87 -22.13 -18.55
C GLN A 50 -14.42 -23.07 -17.49
N TRP A 51 -14.64 -22.57 -16.26
CA TRP A 51 -15.09 -23.40 -15.14
C TRP A 51 -16.58 -23.28 -14.86
N HIS A 52 -17.29 -22.38 -15.56
CA HIS A 52 -18.70 -22.08 -15.34
C HIS A 52 -19.01 -21.71 -13.88
N GLY A 53 -18.01 -21.15 -13.19
CA GLY A 53 -18.09 -20.81 -11.78
C GLY A 53 -18.45 -19.36 -11.53
N ARG A 54 -18.91 -19.09 -10.31
CA ARG A 54 -19.30 -17.77 -9.84
C ARG A 54 -18.25 -17.17 -8.90
N VAL A 55 -17.90 -15.91 -9.13
CA VAL A 55 -16.79 -15.25 -8.43
C VAL A 55 -17.24 -14.04 -7.62
N LEU A 56 -16.72 -13.92 -6.40
CA LEU A 56 -16.87 -12.73 -5.56
C LEU A 56 -15.51 -12.06 -5.35
N ILE A 57 -15.38 -10.80 -5.72
CA ILE A 57 -14.23 -9.97 -5.34
C ILE A 57 -14.61 -9.15 -4.11
N LEU A 58 -13.85 -9.29 -3.02
CA LEU A 58 -14.02 -8.54 -1.78
C LEU A 58 -12.94 -7.48 -1.61
N ALA A 59 -13.36 -6.24 -1.32
CA ALA A 59 -12.46 -5.17 -0.89
C ALA A 59 -13.06 -4.37 0.28
N HIS A 60 -12.22 -3.58 0.96
CA HIS A 60 -12.60 -2.86 2.19
C HIS A 60 -13.05 -1.40 1.98
N VAL A 61 -12.59 -0.74 0.92
CA VAL A 61 -12.92 0.65 0.60
C VAL A 61 -13.58 0.76 -0.78
N LYS A 62 -14.44 1.77 -0.96
CA LYS A 62 -15.22 1.96 -2.20
C LYS A 62 -14.32 2.17 -3.42
N GLU A 63 -13.20 2.86 -3.26
CA GLU A 63 -12.28 3.22 -4.33
C GLU A 63 -11.61 1.98 -4.95
N LEU A 64 -11.33 0.95 -4.14
CA LEU A 64 -10.79 -0.33 -4.65
C LEU A 64 -11.85 -1.12 -5.43
N LEU A 65 -13.14 -0.98 -5.08
CA LEU A 65 -14.23 -1.62 -5.82
C LEU A 65 -14.38 -1.00 -7.20
N GLU A 66 -14.33 0.33 -7.30
CA GLU A 66 -14.37 1.05 -8.57
C GLU A 66 -13.17 0.69 -9.45
N GLN A 67 -11.96 0.64 -8.89
CA GLN A 67 -10.76 0.20 -9.60
C GLN A 67 -10.87 -1.25 -10.11
N SER A 68 -11.43 -2.14 -9.29
CA SER A 68 -11.68 -3.54 -9.67
C SER A 68 -12.67 -3.64 -10.83
N ALA A 69 -13.77 -2.88 -10.77
CA ALA A 69 -14.76 -2.80 -11.83
C ALA A 69 -14.17 -2.26 -13.14
N ASP A 70 -13.39 -1.18 -13.09
CA ASP A 70 -12.77 -0.59 -14.28
C ASP A 70 -11.77 -1.54 -14.93
N LYS A 71 -11.00 -2.29 -14.14
CA LYS A 71 -10.09 -3.31 -14.67
C LYS A 71 -10.80 -4.53 -15.22
N LEU A 72 -11.90 -4.97 -14.61
CA LEU A 72 -12.73 -6.03 -15.20
C LEU A 72 -13.25 -5.59 -16.59
N ARG A 73 -13.78 -4.37 -16.72
CA ARG A 73 -14.22 -3.84 -18.04
C ARG A 73 -13.10 -3.83 -19.07
N ALA A 74 -11.89 -3.48 -18.66
CA ALA A 74 -10.75 -3.36 -19.58
C ALA A 74 -10.11 -4.71 -19.97
N VAL A 75 -10.06 -5.67 -19.03
CA VAL A 75 -9.39 -6.97 -19.22
C VAL A 75 -10.34 -8.01 -19.81
N CYS A 76 -11.58 -8.05 -19.37
CA CYS A 76 -12.59 -9.03 -19.76
C CYS A 76 -13.96 -8.37 -20.00
N PRO A 77 -14.09 -7.52 -21.04
CA PRO A 77 -15.33 -6.80 -21.37
C PRO A 77 -16.52 -7.72 -21.64
N GLU A 78 -16.28 -8.98 -21.98
CA GLU A 78 -17.31 -9.98 -22.24
C GLU A 78 -17.91 -10.61 -20.98
N VAL A 79 -17.29 -10.42 -19.82
CA VAL A 79 -17.75 -11.00 -18.55
C VAL A 79 -18.63 -9.99 -17.84
N PRO A 80 -19.95 -10.25 -17.72
CA PRO A 80 -20.82 -9.35 -16.99
C PRO A 80 -20.51 -9.43 -15.49
N PHE A 81 -20.50 -8.28 -14.83
CA PHE A 81 -20.24 -8.19 -13.40
C PHE A 81 -21.16 -7.17 -12.73
N GLY A 82 -21.46 -7.40 -11.46
CA GLY A 82 -22.29 -6.54 -10.62
C GLY A 82 -21.47 -5.84 -9.54
N LEU A 83 -21.91 -4.65 -9.14
CA LEU A 83 -21.36 -3.94 -7.98
C LEU A 83 -22.28 -4.06 -6.77
N TYR A 84 -21.70 -4.36 -5.61
CA TYR A 84 -22.42 -4.43 -4.35
C TYR A 84 -21.71 -3.61 -3.27
N SER A 85 -22.16 -2.39 -3.04
CA SER A 85 -21.57 -1.51 -2.03
C SER A 85 -22.54 -0.44 -1.58
N ALA A 86 -22.67 -0.27 -0.26
CA ALA A 86 -23.45 0.83 0.31
C ALA A 86 -22.87 2.18 -0.12
N GLY A 87 -21.54 2.30 -0.12
CA GLY A 87 -20.83 3.51 -0.53
C GLY A 87 -21.04 3.89 -2.00
N LEU A 88 -21.30 2.92 -2.87
CA LEU A 88 -21.59 3.15 -4.30
C LEU A 88 -23.09 3.22 -4.60
N ARG A 89 -23.96 3.02 -3.59
CA ARG A 89 -25.42 2.89 -3.74
C ARG A 89 -25.81 1.83 -4.80
N ARG A 90 -25.08 0.70 -4.81
CA ARG A 90 -25.31 -0.44 -5.71
C ARG A 90 -25.57 -1.72 -4.92
N ARG A 91 -26.44 -2.59 -5.45
CA ARG A 91 -26.93 -3.83 -4.83
C ARG A 91 -27.12 -4.95 -5.85
N GLU A 92 -26.25 -5.02 -6.84
CA GLU A 92 -26.35 -6.03 -7.90
C GLU A 92 -25.85 -7.38 -7.37
N THR A 93 -26.65 -8.44 -7.52
CA THR A 93 -26.40 -9.75 -6.90
C THR A 93 -26.60 -10.93 -7.85
N THR A 94 -26.90 -10.73 -9.12
CA THR A 94 -27.25 -11.80 -10.07
C THR A 94 -26.17 -12.11 -11.09
N GLN A 95 -25.13 -11.27 -11.18
CA GLN A 95 -24.06 -11.42 -12.16
C GLN A 95 -23.10 -12.55 -11.77
N PRO A 96 -22.42 -13.18 -12.75
CA PRO A 96 -21.48 -14.27 -12.49
C PRO A 96 -20.21 -13.80 -11.75
N VAL A 97 -19.88 -12.50 -11.85
CA VAL A 97 -18.88 -11.85 -11.01
C VAL A 97 -19.55 -10.74 -10.20
N ILE A 98 -19.31 -10.73 -8.89
CA ILE A 98 -19.75 -9.64 -8.02
C ILE A 98 -18.52 -8.98 -7.40
N VAL A 99 -18.44 -7.64 -7.47
CA VAL A 99 -17.44 -6.85 -6.75
C VAL A 99 -18.12 -6.20 -5.56
N ALA A 100 -17.73 -6.60 -4.34
CA ALA A 100 -18.43 -6.24 -3.13
C ALA A 100 -17.53 -5.64 -2.05
N GLY A 101 -18.06 -4.62 -1.37
CA GLY A 101 -17.46 -4.10 -0.14
C GLY A 101 -17.76 -5.03 1.03
N ILE A 102 -16.73 -5.51 1.76
CA ILE A 102 -16.91 -6.46 2.88
C ILE A 102 -17.91 -5.94 3.92
N GLN A 103 -17.83 -4.65 4.25
CA GLN A 103 -18.74 -3.98 5.19
C GLN A 103 -20.23 -4.05 4.78
N SER A 104 -20.51 -4.24 3.49
CA SER A 104 -21.87 -4.32 2.96
C SER A 104 -22.43 -5.74 2.89
N VAL A 105 -21.56 -6.76 2.86
CA VAL A 105 -21.97 -8.16 2.62
C VAL A 105 -21.73 -9.10 3.80
N TYR A 106 -20.97 -8.69 4.83
CA TYR A 106 -20.46 -9.63 5.83
C TYR A 106 -21.48 -10.43 6.65
N ARG A 107 -22.76 -10.01 6.68
CA ARG A 107 -23.89 -10.72 7.34
C ARG A 107 -24.93 -11.25 6.36
N ARG A 108 -24.61 -11.22 5.07
CA ARG A 108 -25.56 -11.48 3.97
C ARG A 108 -25.09 -12.62 3.09
N ALA A 109 -24.11 -13.41 3.52
CA ALA A 109 -23.58 -14.49 2.68
C ALA A 109 -24.67 -15.51 2.32
N CYS A 110 -25.55 -15.83 3.27
CA CYS A 110 -26.70 -16.72 3.06
C CYS A 110 -27.82 -16.13 2.20
N GLU A 111 -27.80 -14.81 1.94
CA GLU A 111 -28.78 -14.14 1.08
C GLU A 111 -28.32 -14.03 -0.38
N LEU A 112 -27.04 -14.32 -0.64
CA LEU A 112 -26.45 -14.32 -1.98
C LEU A 112 -26.48 -15.75 -2.52
N GLU A 113 -26.63 -15.91 -3.83
CA GLU A 113 -26.50 -17.26 -4.40
C GLU A 113 -25.02 -17.72 -4.29
N PRO A 114 -24.78 -19.04 -4.27
CA PRO A 114 -23.46 -19.61 -3.98
C PRO A 114 -22.35 -19.05 -4.88
N PHE A 115 -21.17 -18.81 -4.29
CA PHE A 115 -19.96 -18.52 -5.02
C PHE A 115 -19.02 -19.73 -4.98
N ASP A 116 -18.30 -19.97 -6.08
CA ASP A 116 -17.29 -21.02 -6.17
C ASP A 116 -15.91 -20.50 -5.80
N LEU A 117 -15.67 -19.20 -6.02
CA LEU A 117 -14.39 -18.54 -5.79
C LEU A 117 -14.57 -17.16 -5.16
N VAL A 118 -13.85 -16.91 -4.06
CA VAL A 118 -13.74 -15.59 -3.44
C VAL A 118 -12.31 -15.07 -3.61
N LEU A 119 -12.17 -13.91 -4.25
CA LEU A 119 -10.91 -13.19 -4.37
C LEU A 119 -10.91 -12.05 -3.34
N ILE A 120 -9.92 -12.00 -2.46
CA ILE A 120 -9.81 -10.97 -1.41
C ILE A 120 -8.69 -10.01 -1.77
N ASP A 121 -9.00 -8.75 -2.07
CA ASP A 121 -7.98 -7.70 -2.17
C ASP A 121 -7.62 -7.15 -0.79
N GLU A 122 -6.37 -6.75 -0.63
CA GLU A 122 -5.78 -6.39 0.66
C GLU A 122 -6.00 -7.46 1.75
N ALA A 123 -5.69 -8.71 1.42
CA ALA A 123 -5.87 -9.88 2.30
C ALA A 123 -5.20 -9.76 3.68
N HIS A 124 -4.23 -8.86 3.83
CA HIS A 124 -3.67 -8.52 5.14
C HIS A 124 -4.68 -7.90 6.12
N LEU A 125 -5.86 -7.47 5.66
CA LEU A 125 -6.96 -6.97 6.50
C LEU A 125 -7.87 -8.08 7.06
N VAL A 126 -7.74 -9.32 6.56
CA VAL A 126 -8.46 -10.46 7.14
C VAL A 126 -8.01 -10.67 8.58
N ALA A 127 -8.93 -10.77 9.53
CA ALA A 127 -8.54 -10.97 10.92
C ALA A 127 -7.85 -12.36 11.10
N PRO A 128 -6.73 -12.42 11.85
CA PRO A 128 -6.03 -13.68 12.12
C PRO A 128 -6.91 -14.62 12.96
N GLU A 129 -7.64 -14.09 13.94
CA GLU A 129 -8.51 -14.81 14.87
C GLU A 129 -9.79 -13.99 15.16
N GLY A 130 -10.82 -14.65 15.70
CA GLY A 130 -12.07 -14.02 16.17
C GLY A 130 -13.07 -13.56 15.09
N ASP A 131 -14.03 -12.72 15.50
CA ASP A 131 -15.22 -12.32 14.72
C ASP A 131 -14.96 -11.16 13.73
N GLY A 132 -13.95 -11.29 12.88
CA GLY A 132 -13.71 -10.33 11.80
C GLY A 132 -14.77 -10.43 10.70
N MET A 133 -15.16 -9.29 10.10
CA MET A 133 -16.16 -9.25 9.01
C MET A 133 -15.86 -10.24 7.87
N TYR A 134 -14.58 -10.36 7.47
CA TYR A 134 -14.15 -11.35 6.47
C TYR A 134 -14.39 -12.79 6.95
N ARG A 135 -14.02 -13.14 8.19
CA ARG A 135 -14.18 -14.51 8.69
C ARG A 135 -15.65 -14.88 8.81
N GLN A 136 -16.47 -13.97 9.32
CA GLN A 136 -17.92 -14.16 9.40
C GLN A 136 -18.52 -14.44 8.01
N PHE A 137 -18.21 -13.58 7.03
CA PHE A 137 -18.69 -13.76 5.67
C PHE A 137 -18.29 -15.13 5.11
N LEU A 138 -17.00 -15.47 5.24
CA LEU A 138 -16.45 -16.70 4.68
C LEU A 138 -16.99 -17.95 5.39
N SER A 139 -17.22 -17.90 6.70
CA SER A 139 -17.84 -19.02 7.41
C SER A 139 -19.28 -19.26 6.95
N GLU A 140 -20.07 -18.20 6.79
CA GLU A 140 -21.45 -18.30 6.30
C GLU A 140 -21.48 -18.73 4.82
N ALA A 141 -20.60 -18.19 3.97
CA ALA A 141 -20.49 -18.57 2.57
C ALA A 141 -20.12 -20.04 2.38
N ARG A 142 -19.30 -20.62 3.28
CA ARG A 142 -18.95 -22.05 3.26
C ARG A 142 -20.09 -22.98 3.70
N ILE A 143 -21.07 -22.47 4.47
CA ILE A 143 -22.30 -23.23 4.75
C ILE A 143 -23.13 -23.35 3.46
N VAL A 144 -23.18 -22.27 2.67
CA VAL A 144 -23.89 -22.22 1.39
C VAL A 144 -23.18 -23.05 0.31
N ASN A 145 -21.85 -22.95 0.22
CA ASN A 145 -21.01 -23.77 -0.66
C ASN A 145 -19.80 -24.35 0.09
N PRO A 146 -19.86 -25.63 0.54
CA PRO A 146 -18.74 -26.27 1.22
C PRO A 146 -17.46 -26.39 0.37
N GLN A 147 -17.58 -26.32 -0.96
CA GLN A 147 -16.46 -26.40 -1.91
C GLN A 147 -15.86 -25.03 -2.27
N LEU A 148 -16.34 -23.95 -1.65
CA LEU A 148 -15.85 -22.59 -1.89
C LEU A 148 -14.32 -22.51 -1.74
N ARG A 149 -13.65 -21.95 -2.76
CA ARG A 149 -12.21 -21.66 -2.73
C ARG A 149 -11.96 -20.16 -2.50
N ILE A 150 -10.87 -19.84 -1.83
CA ILE A 150 -10.47 -18.47 -1.49
C ILE A 150 -9.08 -18.21 -2.03
N VAL A 151 -8.87 -17.04 -2.64
CA VAL A 151 -7.55 -16.57 -3.07
C VAL A 151 -7.33 -15.15 -2.53
N GLY A 152 -6.26 -14.97 -1.75
CA GLY A 152 -5.88 -13.67 -1.20
C GLY A 152 -4.90 -12.93 -2.10
N PHE A 153 -5.06 -11.62 -2.20
CA PHE A 153 -4.11 -10.71 -2.85
C PHE A 153 -3.66 -9.66 -1.85
N THR A 154 -2.35 -9.43 -1.75
CA THR A 154 -1.80 -8.40 -0.86
C THR A 154 -0.52 -7.82 -1.43
N ALA A 155 -0.12 -6.64 -0.98
CA ALA A 155 1.27 -6.19 -1.11
C ALA A 155 2.15 -6.57 0.08
N THR A 156 1.52 -6.90 1.22
CA THR A 156 2.20 -7.14 2.50
C THR A 156 1.72 -8.48 3.08
N PRO A 157 2.52 -9.55 3.02
CA PRO A 157 2.12 -10.88 3.53
C PRO A 157 2.25 -11.03 5.04
N PHE A 158 2.39 -9.93 5.78
CA PHE A 158 2.64 -9.95 7.22
C PHE A 158 1.91 -8.80 7.93
N ARG A 159 1.44 -9.08 9.15
CA ARG A 159 0.76 -8.14 10.06
C ARG A 159 1.65 -7.91 11.27
N MET A 160 1.90 -6.65 11.61
CA MET A 160 2.74 -6.26 12.75
C MET A 160 2.39 -6.94 14.08
N LYS A 161 1.11 -7.15 14.35
CA LYS A 161 0.65 -7.70 15.63
C LYS A 161 0.65 -9.22 15.69
N THR A 162 0.37 -9.87 14.56
CA THR A 162 -0.08 -11.27 14.55
C THR A 162 0.70 -12.13 13.57
N GLY A 163 1.76 -11.60 12.98
CA GLY A 163 2.65 -12.38 12.14
C GLY A 163 2.16 -12.52 10.69
N PRO A 164 2.60 -13.59 10.00
CA PRO A 164 2.23 -13.87 8.61
C PRO A 164 0.71 -13.93 8.39
N ILE A 165 0.26 -13.52 7.20
CA ILE A 165 -1.17 -13.60 6.84
C ILE A 165 -1.58 -15.02 6.43
N CYS A 166 -0.62 -15.83 5.99
CA CYS A 166 -0.80 -17.22 5.63
C CYS A 166 -0.36 -18.10 6.79
N THR A 167 -1.26 -18.90 7.33
CA THR A 167 -0.99 -19.83 8.43
C THR A 167 -1.71 -21.16 8.18
N PRO A 168 -1.24 -22.29 8.73
CA PRO A 168 -1.89 -23.59 8.54
C PRO A 168 -3.38 -23.59 8.90
N ASP A 169 -3.76 -22.95 10.01
CA ASP A 169 -5.15 -22.86 10.50
C ASP A 169 -5.88 -21.57 10.08
N GLY A 170 -5.25 -20.79 9.20
CA GLY A 170 -5.74 -19.51 8.72
C GLY A 170 -6.82 -19.61 7.63
N VAL A 171 -7.34 -18.45 7.24
CA VAL A 171 -8.18 -18.32 6.02
C VAL A 171 -7.34 -18.51 4.75
N LEU A 172 -6.05 -18.14 4.81
CA LEU A 172 -5.07 -18.31 3.75
C LEU A 172 -3.93 -19.12 4.34
N ASN A 173 -3.35 -20.02 3.54
CA ASN A 173 -2.47 -21.07 4.04
C ASN A 173 -1.08 -21.02 3.39
N HIS A 174 -0.98 -20.52 2.15
CA HIS A 174 0.28 -20.57 1.40
C HIS A 174 0.45 -19.36 0.47
N VAL A 175 1.62 -18.72 0.49
CA VAL A 175 2.00 -17.73 -0.54
C VAL A 175 2.42 -18.49 -1.80
N CYS A 176 1.53 -18.61 -2.78
CA CYS A 176 1.78 -19.36 -4.02
C CYS A 176 2.63 -18.59 -5.03
N PHE A 177 2.67 -17.26 -4.92
CA PHE A 177 3.46 -16.39 -5.78
C PHE A 177 3.82 -15.11 -5.03
N GLU A 178 5.06 -14.66 -5.18
CA GLU A 178 5.57 -13.41 -4.64
C GLU A 178 6.53 -12.74 -5.61
N ILE A 179 6.41 -11.42 -5.75
CA ILE A 179 7.37 -10.60 -6.50
C ILE A 179 7.64 -9.30 -5.73
N GLY A 180 8.90 -8.90 -5.63
CA GLY A 180 9.31 -7.72 -4.85
C GLY A 180 9.22 -6.39 -5.61
N VAL A 181 9.18 -5.28 -4.87
CA VAL A 181 9.26 -3.92 -5.45
C VAL A 181 10.56 -3.75 -6.25
N ARG A 182 11.69 -4.22 -5.71
CA ARG A 182 12.99 -4.14 -6.37
C ARG A 182 13.03 -4.78 -7.74
N GLU A 183 12.42 -5.95 -7.87
CA GLU A 183 12.35 -6.69 -9.14
C GLU A 183 11.50 -5.93 -10.15
N LEU A 184 10.35 -5.42 -9.72
CA LEU A 184 9.50 -4.63 -10.60
C LEU A 184 10.11 -3.28 -10.99
N ILE A 185 10.93 -2.65 -10.14
CA ILE A 185 11.71 -1.45 -10.52
C ILE A 185 12.79 -1.83 -11.54
N ARG A 186 13.56 -2.89 -11.27
CA ARG A 186 14.62 -3.40 -12.17
C ARG A 186 14.07 -3.71 -13.56
N ASP A 187 12.90 -4.35 -13.62
CA ASP A 187 12.27 -4.79 -14.87
C ASP A 187 11.44 -3.68 -15.53
N GLY A 188 11.48 -2.44 -15.01
CA GLY A 188 10.83 -1.28 -15.61
C GLY A 188 9.30 -1.26 -15.47
N TYR A 189 8.75 -2.03 -14.53
CA TYR A 189 7.31 -2.10 -14.26
C TYR A 189 6.83 -1.12 -13.17
N LEU A 190 7.74 -0.66 -12.31
CA LEU A 190 7.54 0.40 -11.32
C LEU A 190 8.55 1.52 -11.51
N CYS A 191 8.18 2.71 -11.04
CA CYS A 191 9.02 3.90 -11.04
C CYS A 191 10.19 3.75 -10.06
N PRO A 192 11.43 4.09 -10.47
CA PRO A 192 12.56 4.21 -9.55
C PRO A 192 12.27 5.17 -8.39
N LEU A 193 12.88 4.92 -7.24
CA LEU A 193 12.72 5.73 -6.02
C LEU A 193 14.05 6.36 -5.62
N ILE A 194 14.01 7.65 -5.31
CA ILE A 194 15.12 8.36 -4.68
C ILE A 194 14.66 8.76 -3.29
N THR A 195 15.27 8.21 -2.25
CA THR A 195 14.84 8.49 -0.86
C THR A 195 15.84 9.41 -0.19
N LYS A 196 15.37 10.49 0.43
CA LYS A 196 16.22 11.42 1.20
C LYS A 196 15.71 11.60 2.61
N ALA A 197 16.64 11.74 3.56
CA ALA A 197 16.31 12.11 4.93
C ALA A 197 16.00 13.61 5.03
N GLY A 198 15.06 13.97 5.89
CA GLY A 198 14.92 15.35 6.35
C GLY A 198 16.21 15.86 6.99
N ARG A 199 16.41 17.18 7.12
CA ARG A 199 17.59 17.75 7.81
C ARG A 199 17.51 17.59 9.31
N ASP A 200 16.33 17.85 9.87
CA ASP A 200 16.12 17.74 11.31
C ASP A 200 16.06 16.27 11.74
N ARG A 201 16.83 15.95 12.77
CA ARG A 201 16.94 14.60 13.35
C ARG A 201 16.12 14.58 14.64
N LEU A 202 14.95 13.96 14.56
CA LEU A 202 14.05 13.83 15.71
C LEU A 202 14.34 12.53 16.48
N ASP A 203 14.30 12.64 17.80
CA ASP A 203 14.34 11.49 18.69
C ASP A 203 12.90 11.01 18.96
N PHE A 204 12.57 9.85 18.40
CA PHE A 204 11.28 9.19 18.61
C PHE A 204 11.28 8.22 19.81
N GLY A 205 12.42 8.05 20.49
CA GLY A 205 12.58 7.08 21.59
C GLY A 205 11.74 7.40 22.82
N ARG A 206 11.26 8.64 22.96
CA ARG A 206 10.41 9.09 24.06
C ARG A 206 8.91 8.87 23.83
N LEU A 207 8.52 8.48 22.62
CA LEU A 207 7.12 8.26 22.28
C LEU A 207 6.65 6.91 22.84
N HIS A 208 5.47 6.91 23.45
CA HIS A 208 4.86 5.69 23.93
C HIS A 208 4.36 4.83 22.77
N VAL A 209 4.39 3.51 22.98
CA VAL A 209 3.92 2.52 22.01
C VAL A 209 2.69 1.81 22.57
N ARG A 210 1.57 1.92 21.86
CA ARG A 210 0.32 1.26 22.22
C ARG A 210 -0.14 0.37 21.08
N GLY A 211 -0.21 -0.94 21.34
CA GLY A 211 -0.61 -1.92 20.33
C GLY A 211 0.35 -1.96 19.13
N GLY A 212 1.66 -1.87 19.37
CA GLY A 212 2.68 -1.98 18.32
C GLY A 212 2.81 -0.77 17.40
N GLU A 213 2.17 0.35 17.71
CA GLU A 213 2.30 1.62 17.00
C GLU A 213 2.51 2.77 18.01
N PHE A 214 3.16 3.85 17.58
CA PHE A 214 3.28 5.05 18.39
C PHE A 214 1.90 5.64 18.75
N VAL A 215 1.79 6.25 19.93
CA VAL A 215 0.59 6.98 20.33
C VAL A 215 0.41 8.19 19.40
N ALA A 216 -0.73 8.23 18.68
CA ALA A 216 -0.98 9.20 17.62
C ALA A 216 -0.91 10.66 18.10
N ASP A 217 -1.47 10.96 19.28
CA ASP A 217 -1.49 12.32 19.81
C ASP A 217 -0.08 12.82 20.17
N GLU A 218 0.79 11.94 20.67
CA GLU A 218 2.18 12.27 20.99
C GLU A 218 3.01 12.49 19.73
N VAL A 219 2.78 11.66 18.71
CA VAL A 219 3.40 11.81 17.38
C VAL A 219 2.97 13.12 16.73
N GLU A 220 1.68 13.47 16.82
CA GLU A 220 1.20 14.75 16.31
C GLU A 220 1.82 15.92 17.08
N ALA A 221 1.82 15.88 18.42
CA ALA A 221 2.41 16.95 19.23
C ALA A 221 3.91 17.16 18.97
N LEU A 222 4.68 16.08 18.80
CA LEU A 222 6.10 16.17 18.47
C LEU A 222 6.33 16.78 17.08
N MET A 223 5.52 16.38 16.10
CA MET A 223 5.70 16.80 14.72
C MET A 223 5.11 18.18 14.40
N ASP A 224 4.17 18.67 15.22
CA ASP A 224 3.48 19.95 15.08
C ASP A 224 4.26 21.15 15.70
N ASP A 225 5.54 20.97 16.03
CA ASP A 225 6.41 22.06 16.47
C ASP A 225 6.63 23.07 15.33
N ALA A 226 6.50 24.37 15.64
CA ALA A 226 6.53 25.43 14.62
C ALA A 226 7.87 25.54 13.88
N GLN A 227 9.00 25.29 14.55
CA GLN A 227 10.31 25.32 13.90
C GLN A 227 10.49 24.11 13.00
N LEU A 228 10.07 22.94 13.47
CA LEU A 228 10.13 21.70 12.71
C LEU A 228 9.23 21.76 11.46
N VAL A 229 7.99 22.25 11.59
CA VAL A 229 7.06 22.41 10.47
C VAL A 229 7.60 23.40 9.44
N ALA A 230 8.15 24.55 9.88
CA ALA A 230 8.75 25.54 9.00
C ALA A 230 9.96 24.97 8.24
N SER A 231 10.87 24.29 8.95
CA SER A 231 12.06 23.67 8.37
C SER A 231 11.70 22.55 7.37
N ALA A 232 10.72 21.70 7.73
CA ALA A 232 10.24 20.64 6.85
C ALA A 232 9.59 21.21 5.58
N CYS A 233 8.81 22.30 5.69
CA CYS A 233 8.25 22.99 4.52
C CYS A 233 9.33 23.62 3.63
N ASP A 234 10.31 24.31 4.22
CA ASP A 234 11.44 24.91 3.49
C ASP A 234 12.20 23.86 2.68
N GLU A 235 12.52 22.74 3.33
CA GLU A 235 13.22 21.64 2.69
C GLU A 235 12.35 20.97 1.62
N LEU A 236 11.07 20.72 1.91
CA LEU A 236 10.15 20.12 0.97
C LEU A 236 10.02 20.96 -0.29
N VAL A 237 9.83 22.28 -0.16
CA VAL A 237 9.75 23.19 -1.31
C VAL A 237 11.05 23.21 -2.10
N THR A 238 12.20 23.24 -1.41
CA THR A 238 13.53 23.22 -2.05
C THR A 238 13.76 21.94 -2.85
N CYS A 239 13.53 20.78 -2.23
CA CYS A 239 13.72 19.47 -2.85
C CYS A 239 12.69 19.17 -3.95
N CYS A 240 11.52 19.81 -3.89
CA CYS A 240 10.45 19.62 -4.86
C CYS A 240 10.45 20.68 -5.97
N ALA A 241 11.46 21.55 -6.09
CA ALA A 241 11.44 22.69 -7.02
C ALA A 241 11.10 22.29 -8.47
N ASP A 242 11.60 21.13 -8.92
CA ASP A 242 11.39 20.53 -10.25
C ASP A 242 10.26 19.48 -10.31
N ARG A 243 9.55 19.26 -9.19
CA ARG A 243 8.50 18.24 -9.02
C ARG A 243 7.11 18.84 -9.18
N ARG A 244 6.17 18.07 -9.73
CA ARG A 244 4.84 18.55 -10.17
C ARG A 244 3.70 18.05 -9.29
N SER A 245 3.87 16.97 -8.54
CA SER A 245 2.78 16.34 -7.80
C SER A 245 3.29 15.70 -6.52
N VAL A 246 3.14 16.44 -5.41
CA VAL A 246 3.70 16.14 -4.10
C VAL A 246 2.59 15.71 -3.14
N LEU A 247 2.60 14.43 -2.78
CA LEU A 247 1.67 13.86 -1.80
C LEU A 247 2.34 13.83 -0.42
N ILE A 248 1.71 14.45 0.57
CA ILE A 248 2.27 14.64 1.92
C ILE A 248 1.42 13.87 2.93
N PHE A 249 2.06 13.01 3.72
CA PHE A 249 1.44 12.28 4.83
C PHE A 249 1.79 12.94 6.16
N ALA A 250 0.80 13.56 6.78
CA ALA A 250 0.95 14.22 8.07
C ALA A 250 0.65 13.27 9.24
N SER A 251 1.20 13.60 10.41
CA SER A 251 1.01 12.85 11.67
C SER A 251 -0.39 12.93 12.27
N GLY A 252 -1.13 14.00 12.00
CA GLY A 252 -2.43 14.28 12.59
C GLY A 252 -3.11 15.48 11.92
N VAL A 253 -4.35 15.76 12.30
CA VAL A 253 -5.18 16.78 11.66
C VAL A 253 -4.63 18.20 11.92
N ARG A 254 -4.20 18.50 13.15
CA ARG A 254 -3.61 19.80 13.50
C ARG A 254 -2.31 20.01 12.73
N HIS A 255 -1.42 19.02 12.78
CA HIS A 255 -0.16 19.05 12.04
C HIS A 255 -0.38 19.20 10.53
N GLY A 256 -1.35 18.47 9.96
CA GLY A 256 -1.70 18.58 8.54
C GLY A 256 -2.18 19.98 8.15
N GLN A 257 -3.00 20.61 8.97
CA GLN A 257 -3.45 21.98 8.76
C GLN A 257 -2.29 22.99 8.90
N HIS A 258 -1.44 22.81 9.91
CA HIS A 258 -0.26 23.65 10.11
C HIS A 258 0.71 23.59 8.92
N LEU A 259 0.91 22.43 8.29
CA LEU A 259 1.68 22.28 7.06
C LEU A 259 1.07 23.09 5.90
N VAL A 260 -0.25 23.01 5.72
CA VAL A 260 -0.97 23.74 4.65
C VAL A 260 -0.83 25.25 4.85
N ASP A 261 -1.02 25.71 6.08
CA ASP A 261 -0.92 27.13 6.43
C ASP A 261 0.51 27.65 6.30
N THR A 262 1.51 26.83 6.63
CA THR A 262 2.92 27.17 6.46
C THR A 262 3.31 27.24 4.98
N LEU A 263 2.91 26.25 4.16
CA LEU A 263 3.13 26.28 2.71
C LEU A 263 2.51 27.53 2.07
N ARG A 264 1.32 27.93 2.51
CA ARG A 264 0.64 29.14 2.03
C ARG A 264 1.33 30.42 2.50
N SER A 265 1.50 30.59 3.81
CA SER A 265 1.97 31.86 4.40
C SER A 265 3.45 32.12 4.12
N ARG A 266 4.29 31.08 4.11
CA ARG A 266 5.74 31.20 3.97
C ARG A 266 6.21 31.16 2.51
N HIS A 267 5.52 30.39 1.66
CA HIS A 267 5.96 30.17 0.27
C HIS A 267 4.94 30.64 -0.78
N GLY A 268 3.76 31.11 -0.37
CA GLY A 268 2.70 31.50 -1.31
C GLY A 268 2.15 30.32 -2.12
N LEU A 269 2.33 29.09 -1.64
CA LEU A 269 1.95 27.87 -2.36
C LEU A 269 0.59 27.37 -1.90
N GLU A 270 -0.27 27.04 -2.86
CA GLU A 270 -1.53 26.35 -2.57
C GLU A 270 -1.27 24.86 -2.27
N ALA A 271 -1.82 24.38 -1.16
CA ALA A 271 -1.88 22.97 -0.81
C ALA A 271 -3.32 22.58 -0.46
N GLY A 272 -3.77 21.43 -0.96
CA GLY A 272 -5.04 20.83 -0.55
C GLY A 272 -4.85 20.00 0.72
N PHE A 273 -5.94 19.82 1.48
CA PHE A 273 -5.92 19.02 2.69
C PHE A 273 -7.11 18.05 2.74
N VAL A 274 -6.83 16.76 2.94
CA VAL A 274 -7.85 15.72 3.01
C VAL A 274 -7.71 14.91 4.29
N THR A 275 -8.80 14.83 5.06
CA THR A 275 -8.93 14.05 6.28
C THR A 275 -10.16 13.13 6.19
N GLY A 276 -10.38 12.30 7.21
CA GLY A 276 -11.57 11.46 7.32
C GLY A 276 -12.88 12.26 7.32
N GLU A 277 -12.84 13.50 7.79
CA GLU A 277 -13.99 14.39 7.94
C GLU A 277 -14.25 15.27 6.72
N THR A 278 -13.32 15.30 5.74
CA THR A 278 -13.51 16.07 4.51
C THR A 278 -14.77 15.61 3.77
N PRO A 279 -15.73 16.51 3.50
CA PRO A 279 -16.95 16.17 2.76
C PRO A 279 -16.63 15.55 1.39
N THR A 280 -17.44 14.58 0.96
CA THR A 280 -17.20 13.82 -0.28
C THR A 280 -17.01 14.71 -1.50
N SER A 281 -17.85 15.73 -1.71
CA SER A 281 -17.73 16.65 -2.84
C SER A 281 -16.41 17.42 -2.86
N VAL A 282 -15.99 17.93 -1.70
CA VAL A 282 -14.72 18.66 -1.52
C VAL A 282 -13.54 17.72 -1.74
N ARG A 283 -13.60 16.51 -1.20
CA ARG A 283 -12.58 15.48 -1.42
C ARG A 283 -12.45 15.17 -2.91
N ASP A 284 -13.55 14.89 -3.59
CA ASP A 284 -13.55 14.54 -5.01
C ASP A 284 -12.96 15.67 -5.87
N GLU A 285 -13.29 16.93 -5.57
CA GLU A 285 -12.72 18.11 -6.23
C GLU A 285 -11.20 18.21 -6.01
N LEU A 286 -10.72 18.14 -4.76
CA LEU A 286 -9.30 18.21 -4.44
C LEU A 286 -8.50 17.10 -5.12
N LEU A 287 -9.03 15.87 -5.10
CA LEU A 287 -8.40 14.73 -5.74
C LEU A 287 -8.41 14.86 -7.27
N ALA A 288 -9.44 15.46 -7.86
CA ALA A 288 -9.47 15.75 -9.30
C ALA A 288 -8.43 16.81 -9.68
N ARG A 289 -8.33 17.91 -8.92
CA ARG A 289 -7.32 18.97 -9.14
C ARG A 289 -5.90 18.44 -8.97
N PHE A 290 -5.66 17.56 -8.01
CA PHE A 290 -4.34 16.95 -7.82
C PHE A 290 -3.98 15.97 -8.95
N ARG A 291 -4.94 15.16 -9.41
CA ARG A 291 -4.74 14.26 -10.56
C ARG A 291 -4.46 14.99 -11.87
N SER A 292 -5.08 16.15 -12.08
CA SER A 292 -4.84 16.96 -13.29
C SER A 292 -3.56 17.80 -13.21
N GLY A 293 -2.92 17.89 -12.05
CA GLY A 293 -1.77 18.77 -11.80
C GLY A 293 -2.14 20.23 -11.53
N ALA A 294 -3.44 20.57 -11.47
CA ALA A 294 -3.91 21.90 -11.08
C ALA A 294 -3.67 22.21 -9.59
N LEU A 295 -3.45 21.17 -8.78
CA LEU A 295 -3.00 21.28 -7.39
C LEU A 295 -1.69 20.50 -7.23
N ARG A 296 -0.60 21.21 -6.88
CA ARG A 296 0.75 20.62 -6.78
C ARG A 296 0.98 19.87 -5.47
N TYR A 297 0.47 20.38 -4.34
CA TYR A 297 0.67 19.82 -3.02
C TYR A 297 -0.65 19.31 -2.44
N LEU A 298 -0.66 18.07 -1.96
CA LEU A 298 -1.80 17.47 -1.29
C LEU A 298 -1.37 16.85 0.03
N VAL A 299 -1.85 17.43 1.13
CA VAL A 299 -1.63 16.93 2.49
C VAL A 299 -2.79 16.00 2.85
N ASN A 300 -2.49 14.89 3.50
CA ASN A 300 -3.51 13.96 3.99
C ASN A 300 -3.15 13.33 5.33
N VAL A 301 -4.19 12.88 6.03
CA VAL A 301 -4.10 12.13 7.29
C VAL A 301 -5.00 10.90 7.21
N ASN A 302 -4.41 9.70 7.25
CA ASN A 302 -5.09 8.39 7.34
C ASN A 302 -6.09 8.04 6.20
N VAL A 303 -6.14 8.79 5.09
CA VAL A 303 -7.18 8.61 4.06
C VAL A 303 -6.66 8.24 2.68
N LEU A 304 -5.44 8.62 2.29
CA LEU A 304 -4.88 8.32 0.96
C LEU A 304 -3.83 7.21 0.97
N THR A 305 -3.78 6.43 2.05
CA THR A 305 -2.87 5.27 2.19
C THR A 305 -3.36 4.06 1.39
N THR A 306 -4.67 3.93 1.15
CA THR A 306 -5.32 2.89 0.35
C THR A 306 -6.32 3.52 -0.63
N GLY A 307 -6.62 2.82 -1.73
CA GLY A 307 -7.67 3.24 -2.69
C GLY A 307 -7.36 4.48 -3.54
N PHE A 308 -6.42 5.36 -3.17
CA PHE A 308 -6.08 6.54 -3.95
C PHE A 308 -5.16 6.21 -5.14
N ASP A 309 -5.61 6.55 -6.35
CA ASP A 309 -4.86 6.36 -7.59
C ASP A 309 -4.56 7.69 -8.30
N ALA A 310 -3.28 8.05 -8.32
CA ALA A 310 -2.72 9.23 -9.00
C ALA A 310 -1.30 8.89 -9.51
N PRO A 311 -1.17 8.33 -10.73
CA PRO A 311 0.13 7.91 -11.27
C PRO A 311 1.15 9.04 -11.39
N ASN A 312 0.67 10.28 -11.53
CA ASN A 312 1.46 11.50 -11.67
C ASN A 312 2.28 11.89 -10.42
N ILE A 313 2.01 11.30 -9.25
CA ILE A 313 2.77 11.58 -8.00
C ILE A 313 4.26 11.35 -8.24
N ASP A 314 5.06 12.40 -8.20
CA ASP A 314 6.51 12.35 -8.37
C ASP A 314 7.27 12.69 -7.08
N THR A 315 6.55 13.00 -6.00
CA THR A 315 7.12 13.07 -4.65
C THR A 315 6.15 12.60 -3.57
N VAL A 316 6.66 11.81 -2.62
CA VAL A 316 6.00 11.43 -1.38
C VAL A 316 6.73 12.05 -0.20
N GLY A 317 6.07 12.95 0.53
CA GLY A 317 6.57 13.52 1.79
C GLY A 317 6.03 12.72 2.99
N LEU A 318 6.92 12.12 3.76
CA LEU A 318 6.60 11.35 4.96
C LEU A 318 6.90 12.19 6.20
N LEU A 319 5.91 12.94 6.67
CA LEU A 319 5.97 13.72 7.91
C LEU A 319 5.22 13.02 9.04
N ARG A 320 5.20 11.69 8.97
CA ARG A 320 4.59 10.81 9.96
C ARG A 320 5.56 9.69 10.30
N PRO A 321 6.11 9.65 11.52
CA PRO A 321 6.82 8.46 12.01
C PRO A 321 5.82 7.32 12.24
N THR A 322 6.19 6.11 11.87
CA THR A 322 5.40 4.89 12.11
C THR A 322 6.30 3.71 12.47
N LEU A 323 5.82 2.87 13.39
CA LEU A 323 6.40 1.55 13.66
C LEU A 323 5.88 0.49 12.70
N SER A 324 4.87 0.78 11.88
CA SER A 324 4.30 -0.16 10.92
C SER A 324 5.04 -0.12 9.57
N PRO A 325 5.83 -1.16 9.22
CA PRO A 325 6.44 -1.29 7.90
C PRO A 325 5.37 -1.39 6.81
N GLY A 326 4.20 -1.98 7.11
CA GLY A 326 3.07 -2.03 6.18
C GLY A 326 2.49 -0.65 5.86
N LEU A 327 2.35 0.23 6.86
CA LEU A 327 1.90 1.61 6.63
C LEU A 327 2.96 2.42 5.88
N PHE A 328 4.23 2.30 6.27
CA PHE A 328 5.35 2.89 5.54
C PHE A 328 5.36 2.48 4.06
N TYR A 329 5.18 1.18 3.80
CA TYR A 329 5.07 0.61 2.47
C TYR A 329 3.88 1.19 1.69
N GLN A 330 2.70 1.28 2.30
CA GLN A 330 1.50 1.83 1.66
C GLN A 330 1.65 3.31 1.30
N MET A 331 2.32 4.11 2.14
CA MET A 331 2.60 5.52 1.87
C MET A 331 3.56 5.67 0.69
N CYS A 332 4.70 4.98 0.71
CA CYS A 332 5.67 4.96 -0.39
C CYS A 332 5.05 4.42 -1.69
N GLY A 333 4.16 3.43 -1.57
CA GLY A 333 3.50 2.75 -2.69
C GLY A 333 2.67 3.66 -3.59
N ARG A 334 2.28 4.86 -3.11
CA ARG A 334 1.61 5.86 -3.93
C ARG A 334 2.53 6.46 -5.01
N GLY A 335 3.85 6.44 -4.78
CA GLY A 335 4.86 6.90 -5.74
C GLY A 335 5.27 5.87 -6.80
N PHE A 336 4.91 4.59 -6.64
CA PHE A 336 5.48 3.49 -7.43
C PHE A 336 5.03 3.44 -8.89
N ARG A 337 3.88 4.02 -9.23
CA ARG A 337 3.34 3.93 -10.60
C ARG A 337 4.23 4.66 -11.60
N LEU A 338 4.36 4.11 -12.80
CA LEU A 338 4.96 4.82 -13.93
C LEU A 338 4.03 5.93 -14.42
N HIS A 339 4.61 7.04 -14.86
CA HIS A 339 3.86 8.12 -15.53
C HIS A 339 4.80 8.91 -16.45
N PRO A 340 4.37 9.33 -17.65
CA PRO A 340 5.24 10.03 -18.61
C PRO A 340 5.84 11.34 -18.09
N SER A 341 5.26 11.95 -17.07
CA SER A 341 5.75 13.22 -16.50
C SER A 341 6.90 13.06 -15.51
N LYS A 342 7.33 11.83 -15.17
CA LYS A 342 8.36 11.58 -14.15
C LYS A 342 9.29 10.44 -14.56
N SER A 343 10.57 10.58 -14.23
CA SER A 343 11.60 9.54 -14.35
C SER A 343 11.75 8.71 -13.08
N ASP A 344 11.44 9.31 -11.94
CA ASP A 344 11.62 8.77 -10.60
C ASP A 344 10.57 9.39 -9.66
N CYS A 345 10.38 8.77 -8.50
CA CYS A 345 9.63 9.35 -7.41
C CYS A 345 10.59 9.66 -6.25
N LEU A 346 10.59 10.91 -5.82
CA LEU A 346 11.31 11.35 -4.63
C LEU A 346 10.52 10.94 -3.37
N VAL A 347 11.20 10.37 -2.38
CA VAL A 347 10.63 10.10 -1.05
C VAL A 347 11.39 10.94 -0.04
N LEU A 348 10.73 11.94 0.54
CA LEU A 348 11.29 12.80 1.59
C LEU A 348 10.83 12.28 2.94
N ASP A 349 11.74 11.65 3.69
CA ASP A 349 11.43 11.02 4.96
C ASP A 349 11.86 11.90 6.15
N PHE A 350 10.89 12.61 6.71
CA PHE A 350 11.03 13.41 7.93
C PHE A 350 10.67 12.61 9.19
N GLY A 351 9.96 11.48 9.04
CA GLY A 351 9.55 10.58 10.14
C GLY A 351 10.57 9.51 10.53
N GLY A 352 11.75 9.50 9.89
CA GLY A 352 12.82 8.52 10.14
C GLY A 352 12.39 7.07 9.89
N ASN A 353 11.44 6.85 9.00
CA ASN A 353 10.87 5.54 8.70
C ASN A 353 11.85 4.64 7.96
N VAL A 354 12.64 5.18 7.04
CA VAL A 354 13.57 4.40 6.21
C VAL A 354 14.77 3.94 7.04
N LEU A 355 15.26 4.76 7.97
CA LEU A 355 16.30 4.35 8.92
C LEU A 355 15.79 3.26 9.87
N ARG A 356 14.50 3.30 10.22
CA ARG A 356 13.85 2.33 11.11
C ARG A 356 13.56 0.99 10.42
N HIS A 357 13.03 1.03 9.20
CA HIS A 357 12.51 -0.15 8.51
C HIS A 357 13.41 -0.66 7.38
N GLY A 358 14.33 0.17 6.91
CA GLY A 358 15.09 -0.04 5.69
C GLY A 358 14.45 0.64 4.47
N PRO A 359 15.15 0.69 3.32
CA PRO A 359 14.60 1.19 2.06
C PRO A 359 13.39 0.35 1.64
N VAL A 360 12.34 1.00 1.13
CA VAL A 360 11.07 0.32 0.81
C VAL A 360 11.20 -0.77 -0.25
N ASP A 361 12.17 -0.66 -1.16
CA ASP A 361 12.46 -1.66 -2.19
C ASP A 361 13.15 -2.91 -1.62
N ARG A 362 13.64 -2.86 -0.37
CA ARG A 362 14.28 -3.96 0.35
C ARG A 362 13.68 -4.22 1.72
N LEU A 363 12.44 -3.79 1.89
CA LEU A 363 11.69 -3.99 3.13
C LEU A 363 11.42 -5.48 3.33
N GLU A 364 12.06 -6.10 4.32
CA GLU A 364 11.76 -7.48 4.74
C GLU A 364 10.63 -7.47 5.76
N ILE A 365 9.38 -7.63 5.32
CA ILE A 365 8.24 -7.65 6.24
C ILE A 365 8.07 -9.07 6.80
N GLY A 366 8.63 -9.36 7.98
CA GLY A 366 8.57 -10.70 8.62
C GLY A 366 9.23 -10.80 10.01
N GLU A 367 9.31 -12.01 10.56
CA GLU A 367 9.85 -12.32 11.92
C GLU A 367 11.32 -11.93 12.15
N ARG A 368 12.07 -11.59 11.09
CA ARG A 368 13.49 -11.25 11.16
C ARG A 368 13.82 -9.90 11.80
N HIS A 369 12.82 -9.06 12.09
CA HIS A 369 13.05 -7.75 12.72
C HIS A 369 13.22 -7.79 14.26
N ALA A 370 13.28 -8.97 14.87
CA ALA A 370 13.32 -9.13 16.33
C ALA A 370 14.73 -9.10 16.96
N ASP A 371 15.81 -8.80 16.23
CA ASP A 371 17.14 -8.72 16.82
C ASP A 371 17.55 -7.26 17.11
N ARG A 372 17.35 -6.84 18.37
CA ARG A 372 17.68 -5.51 18.93
C ARG A 372 19.19 -5.20 19.01
N GLY A 373 20.00 -5.81 18.14
CA GLY A 373 21.46 -5.64 18.08
C GLY A 373 22.06 -5.71 16.68
N SER A 374 21.23 -5.79 15.62
CA SER A 374 21.71 -5.78 14.24
C SER A 374 22.08 -4.36 13.78
N GLU A 375 23.06 -4.26 12.86
CA GLU A 375 23.38 -3.01 12.20
C GLU A 375 22.13 -2.37 11.57
N PRO A 376 22.00 -1.03 11.59
CA PRO A 376 20.81 -0.37 11.05
C PRO A 376 20.56 -0.79 9.59
N PRO A 377 19.31 -1.07 9.20
CA PRO A 377 19.00 -1.63 7.87
C PRO A 377 19.28 -0.62 6.74
N ALA A 378 19.37 0.66 7.07
CA ALA A 378 19.71 1.74 6.17
C ALA A 378 20.79 2.66 6.75
N LYS A 379 21.46 3.39 5.85
CA LYS A 379 22.37 4.48 6.17
C LYS A 379 22.09 5.68 5.28
N GLU A 380 22.49 6.85 5.75
CA GLU A 380 22.43 8.09 5.01
C GLU A 380 23.74 8.35 4.26
N CYS A 381 23.66 8.75 3.00
CA CYS A 381 24.82 9.24 2.26
C CYS A 381 25.21 10.65 2.75
N PRO A 382 26.45 10.89 3.22
CA PRO A 382 26.85 12.20 3.72
C PRO A 382 26.93 13.26 2.62
N ALA A 383 27.07 12.87 1.35
CA ALA A 383 27.19 13.79 0.23
C ALA A 383 25.83 14.27 -0.30
N CYS A 384 24.86 13.38 -0.48
CA CYS A 384 23.58 13.69 -1.14
C CYS A 384 22.34 13.48 -0.26
N ARG A 385 22.53 12.97 0.97
CA ARG A 385 21.49 12.64 1.97
C ARG A 385 20.52 11.54 1.56
N SER A 386 20.91 10.74 0.57
CA SER A 386 20.14 9.58 0.16
C SER A 386 20.12 8.52 1.26
N LEU A 387 18.93 7.98 1.54
CA LEU A 387 18.74 6.85 2.44
C LEU A 387 18.78 5.56 1.65
N ILE A 388 19.80 4.75 1.90
CA ILE A 388 20.12 3.54 1.13
C ILE A 388 20.41 2.40 2.10
N ALA A 389 20.34 1.14 1.66
CA ALA A 389 20.63 0.06 2.61
C ALA A 389 22.10 0.07 3.03
N ALA A 390 22.35 -0.35 4.27
CA ALA A 390 23.66 -0.28 4.90
C ALA A 390 24.78 -0.97 4.11
N GLY A 391 24.48 -2.08 3.44
CA GLY A 391 25.46 -2.88 2.68
C GLY A 391 26.00 -2.25 1.39
N TYR A 392 25.57 -1.05 0.97
CA TYR A 392 26.10 -0.40 -0.22
C TYR A 392 27.53 0.13 0.00
N ALA A 393 28.48 -0.27 -0.85
CA ALA A 393 29.86 0.24 -0.82
C ALA A 393 30.00 1.63 -1.48
N ARG A 394 29.09 1.97 -2.39
CA ARG A 394 28.99 3.28 -3.06
C ARG A 394 27.56 3.76 -3.06
N CYS A 395 27.33 5.06 -2.97
CA CYS A 395 25.97 5.60 -3.06
C CYS A 395 25.44 5.39 -4.49
N PRO A 396 24.27 4.75 -4.68
CA PRO A 396 23.69 4.56 -6.01
C PRO A 396 23.28 5.87 -6.68
N ASP A 397 23.03 6.92 -5.89
CA ASP A 397 22.50 8.18 -6.41
C ASP A 397 23.59 9.21 -6.75
N CYS A 398 24.71 9.23 -6.03
CA CYS A 398 25.79 10.21 -6.23
C CYS A 398 27.19 9.61 -6.38
N GLY A 399 27.35 8.29 -6.23
CA GLY A 399 28.64 7.61 -6.39
C GLY A 399 29.60 7.68 -5.19
N GLN A 400 29.25 8.40 -4.11
CA GLN A 400 30.09 8.52 -2.91
C GLN A 400 30.51 7.15 -2.38
N GLU A 401 31.82 6.92 -2.23
CA GLU A 401 32.37 5.72 -1.59
C GLU A 401 32.19 5.77 -0.08
N PHE A 402 31.79 4.64 0.51
CA PHE A 402 31.67 4.47 1.95
C PHE A 402 32.88 3.72 2.51
N PRO A 403 33.30 4.03 3.75
CA PRO A 403 34.33 3.23 4.40
C PRO A 403 33.90 1.76 4.49
N PRO A 404 34.84 0.81 4.38
CA PRO A 404 34.53 -0.60 4.53
C PRO A 404 33.92 -0.86 5.90
N PRO A 405 32.92 -1.77 6.00
CA PRO A 405 32.28 -2.06 7.28
C PRO A 405 33.31 -2.58 8.28
N GLU A 406 33.28 -2.06 9.51
CA GLU A 406 34.09 -2.57 10.61
C GLU A 406 33.65 -4.01 10.92
N ARG A 407 34.34 -4.99 10.35
CA ARG A 407 34.11 -6.40 10.71
C ARG A 407 34.52 -6.56 12.18
N ARG A 408 33.55 -6.59 13.09
CA ARG A 408 33.79 -7.14 14.43
C ARG A 408 34.34 -8.55 14.25
N LYS A 409 35.61 -8.74 14.58
CA LYS A 409 36.20 -10.08 14.71
C LYS A 409 35.38 -10.78 15.79
N HIS A 410 34.58 -11.76 15.41
CA HIS A 410 34.09 -12.73 16.38
C HIS A 410 35.34 -13.42 16.93
N GLU A 411 35.68 -13.13 18.19
CA GLU A 411 36.69 -13.90 18.92
C GLU A 411 36.21 -15.36 18.95
N ALA A 412 37.13 -16.24 18.54
CA ALA A 412 36.90 -17.65 18.26
C ALA A 412 36.71 -18.49 19.53
#